data_AF-A0A1F8MA41-F1
#
_entry.id   AF-A0A1F8MA41-F1
#
_cell.length_a   1.000
_cell.length_b   1.000
_cell.length_c   1.000
_cell.angle_alpha   90.00
_cell.angle_beta   90.00
_cell.angle_gamma   90.00
#
_symmetry.space_group_name_H-M   'P 1'
#
loop_
_entity.id
_entity.type
_entity.pdbx_description
1 polymer ?
#
loop_
_entity_poly.entity_id
_entity_poly.type
_entity_poly.pdbx_seq_one_letter_code
_entity_poly.pdbx_strand_id
1 'polypeptide(L)'
;MERYPFLRFATAVLRVLGWIVLIAGALGFLVVGILMGGFMGAITAVGGIIASFLAWLFLLATREIFYLLIQVEENTRNTAERITIK
;
A
#
# COMPACT_ATOMS: atom_id res chain seq x y z
N MET A 1 25.49 6.83 -8.17
CA MET A 1 24.33 7.08 -9.06
C MET A 1 23.19 6.20 -8.58
N GLU A 2 22.10 6.79 -8.06
CA GLU A 2 20.94 6.05 -7.54
C GLU A 2 20.25 5.31 -8.69
N ARG A 3 20.40 3.98 -8.77
CA ARG A 3 19.96 3.20 -9.94
C ARG A 3 18.50 2.72 -9.89
N TYR A 4 17.76 3.01 -8.82
CA TYR A 4 16.32 2.68 -8.73
C TYR A 4 15.44 3.84 -8.25
N PRO A 5 15.47 5.00 -8.93
CA PRO A 5 14.52 6.08 -8.63
C PRO A 5 13.08 5.59 -8.77
N PHE A 6 12.83 4.66 -9.69
CA PHE A 6 11.50 4.07 -9.93
C PHE A 6 10.96 3.28 -8.73
N LEU A 7 11.76 2.48 -8.01
CA LEU A 7 11.26 1.69 -6.88
C LEU A 7 10.94 2.60 -5.67
N ARG A 8 11.78 3.61 -5.41
CA ARG A 8 11.48 4.64 -4.40
C ARG A 8 10.25 5.47 -4.78
N PHE A 9 10.08 5.78 -6.06
CA PHE A 9 8.87 6.44 -6.55
C PHE A 9 7.63 5.55 -6.39
N ALA A 10 7.72 4.27 -6.77
CA ALA A 10 6.62 3.31 -6.65
C ALA A 10 6.17 3.13 -5.20
N THR A 11 7.10 3.06 -4.24
CA THR A 11 6.74 2.98 -2.80
C THR A 11 6.04 4.24 -2.30
N ALA A 12 6.44 5.43 -2.78
CA ALA A 12 5.74 6.68 -2.47
C ALA A 12 4.33 6.71 -3.08
N VAL A 13 4.19 6.29 -4.34
CA VAL A 13 2.89 6.21 -5.03
C VAL A 13 1.96 5.21 -4.34
N LEU A 14 2.43 4.02 -3.97
CA LEU A 14 1.64 3.02 -3.25
C LEU A 14 1.11 3.55 -1.92
N ARG A 15 1.91 4.34 -1.19
CA ARG A 15 1.45 5.01 0.03
C ARG A 15 0.27 5.94 -0.25
N VAL A 16 0.41 6.81 -1.26
CA VAL A 16 -0.63 7.78 -1.62
C VAL A 16 -1.89 7.06 -2.11
N LEU A 17 -1.74 6.08 -3.00
CA LEU A 17 -2.85 5.26 -3.50
C LEU A 17 -3.55 4.51 -2.36
N GLY A 18 -2.80 3.96 -1.40
CA GLY A 18 -3.38 3.35 -0.22
C GLY A 18 -4.32 4.31 0.51
N TRP A 19 -3.88 5.52 0.82
CA TRP A 19 -4.71 6.50 1.51
C TRP A 19 -5.95 6.90 0.68
N ILE A 20 -5.79 7.04 -0.64
CA ILE A 20 -6.91 7.32 -1.55
C ILE A 20 -7.93 6.19 -1.49
N VAL A 21 -7.49 4.93 -1.60
CA VAL A 21 -8.36 3.75 -1.54
C VAL A 21 -9.10 3.69 -0.21
N LEU A 22 -8.42 3.95 0.92
CA LEU A 22 -9.05 3.97 2.22
C LEU A 22 -10.15 5.03 2.32
N ILE A 23 -9.82 6.27 1.97
CA ILE A 23 -10.74 7.40 2.14
C ILE A 23 -11.91 7.30 1.16
N ALA A 24 -11.61 7.12 -0.14
CA ALA A 24 -12.63 7.03 -1.16
C ALA A 24 -13.51 5.79 -0.99
N GLY A 25 -12.91 4.66 -0.62
CA GLY A 25 -13.65 3.43 -0.33
C GLY A 25 -14.55 3.59 0.88
N ALA A 26 -14.03 4.06 2.01
CA ALA A 26 -14.83 4.25 3.22
C ALA A 26 -15.99 5.23 3.02
N LEU A 27 -15.73 6.39 2.39
CA LEU A 27 -16.78 7.36 2.09
C LEU A 27 -17.79 6.82 1.08
N GLY A 28 -17.33 6.15 0.02
CA GLY A 28 -18.18 5.57 -1.01
C GLY A 28 -19.14 4.54 -0.42
N PHE A 29 -18.63 3.60 0.37
CA PHE A 29 -19.48 2.58 1.01
C PHE A 29 -20.40 3.15 2.08
N LEU A 30 -19.99 4.20 2.78
CA LEU A 30 -20.85 4.90 3.73
C LEU A 30 -22.02 5.58 3.01
N VAL A 31 -21.77 6.29 1.90
CA VAL A 31 -22.81 6.91 1.08
C VAL A 31 -23.76 5.85 0.52
N VAL A 32 -23.22 4.77 -0.06
CA VAL A 32 -24.04 3.66 -0.60
C VAL A 32 -24.89 3.02 0.49
N GLY A 33 -24.33 2.77 1.68
CA GLY A 33 -25.07 2.20 2.79
C GLY A 33 -26.21 3.09 3.28
N ILE A 34 -26.00 4.41 3.35
CA ILE A 34 -27.05 5.38 3.69
C ILE A 34 -28.16 5.38 2.64
N LEU A 35 -27.80 5.38 1.35
CA LEU A 35 -28.78 5.40 0.25
C LEU A 35 -29.61 4.11 0.18
N MET A 36 -29.01 2.96 0.50
CA MET A 36 -29.74 1.69 0.59
C MET A 36 -30.68 1.64 1.79
N GLY A 37 -30.26 2.18 2.93
CA GLY A 37 -31.03 2.18 4.16
C GLY A 37 -31.24 0.79 4.77
N GLY A 38 -31.84 0.77 5.97
CA GLY A 38 -32.18 -0.47 6.69
C GLY A 38 -30.98 -1.35 7.04
N PHE A 39 -31.26 -2.62 7.32
CA PHE A 39 -30.26 -3.61 7.74
C PHE A 39 -29.21 -3.89 6.65
N MET A 40 -29.65 -3.99 5.38
CA MET A 40 -28.75 -4.21 4.25
C MET A 40 -27.79 -3.04 4.06
N GLY A 41 -28.27 -1.80 4.16
CA GLY A 41 -27.42 -0.62 4.08
C GLY A 41 -26.35 -0.58 5.18
N ALA A 42 -26.71 -0.97 6.40
CA ALA A 42 -25.77 -1.07 7.51
C ALA A 42 -24.67 -2.12 7.26
N ILE A 43 -25.03 -3.31 6.79
CA ILE A 43 -24.05 -4.36 6.44
C ILE A 43 -23.15 -3.89 5.31
N THR A 44 -23.70 -3.28 4.26
CA THR A 44 -22.93 -2.79 3.11
C THR A 44 -21.94 -1.70 3.51
N ALA A 45 -22.34 -0.76 4.36
CA ALA A 45 -21.44 0.28 4.87
C ALA A 45 -20.30 -0.32 5.70
N VAL A 46 -20.63 -1.17 6.69
CA VAL A 46 -19.64 -1.77 7.59
C VAL A 46 -18.70 -2.69 6.82
N GLY A 47 -19.25 -3.60 6.02
CA GLY A 47 -18.46 -4.52 5.20
C GLY A 47 -17.58 -3.80 4.20
N GLY A 48 -18.08 -2.72 3.60
CA GLY A 48 -17.34 -1.89 2.67
C GLY A 48 -16.18 -1.11 3.31
N ILE A 49 -16.39 -0.58 4.52
CA ILE A 49 -15.32 0.07 5.29
C ILE A 49 -14.23 -0.95 5.66
N ILE A 50 -14.62 -2.15 6.12
CA ILE A 50 -13.67 -3.23 6.42
C ILE A 50 -12.89 -3.63 5.17
N ALA A 51 -13.57 -3.83 4.03
CA ALA A 51 -12.91 -4.17 2.77
C ALA A 51 -11.93 -3.08 2.31
N SER A 52 -12.30 -1.80 2.44
CA SER A 52 -11.45 -0.65 2.12
C SER A 52 -10.21 -0.60 3.02
N PHE A 53 -10.39 -0.89 4.31
CA PHE A 53 -9.30 -0.98 5.27
C PHE A 53 -8.33 -2.12 4.96
N LEU A 54 -8.84 -3.30 4.60
CA LEU A 54 -8.02 -4.44 4.19
C LEU A 54 -7.25 -4.15 2.89
N ALA A 55 -7.89 -3.51 1.91
CA ALA A 55 -7.23 -3.09 0.67
C ALA A 55 -6.10 -2.08 0.94
N TRP A 56 -6.34 -1.12 1.83
CA TRP A 56 -5.32 -0.18 2.28
C TRP A 56 -4.13 -0.88 2.95
N LEU A 57 -4.38 -1.78 3.89
CA LEU A 57 -3.34 -2.57 4.55
C LEU A 57 -2.53 -3.39 3.53
N PHE A 58 -3.19 -4.00 2.55
CA PHE A 58 -2.51 -4.77 1.51
C PHE A 58 -1.56 -3.90 0.66
N LEU A 59 -1.98 -2.68 0.30
CA LEU A 59 -1.14 -1.74 -0.42
C LEU A 59 0.07 -1.29 0.41
N LEU A 60 -0.12 -1.05 1.70
CA LEU A 60 0.98 -0.74 2.62
C LEU A 60 1.94 -1.91 2.83
N ALA A 61 1.42 -3.13 2.95
CA ALA A 61 2.24 -4.34 3.05
C ALA A 61 3.07 -4.54 1.77
N THR A 62 2.47 -4.34 0.60
CA THR A 62 3.16 -4.41 -0.68
C THR A 62 4.28 -3.37 -0.78
N ARG A 63 4.03 -2.15 -0.31
CA ARG A 63 5.06 -1.10 -0.20
C ARG A 63 6.23 -1.55 0.69
N GLU A 64 5.96 -2.21 1.80
CA GLU A 64 6.99 -2.70 2.71
C GLU A 64 7.86 -3.79 2.06
N ILE A 65 7.24 -4.69 1.29
CA ILE A 65 7.97 -5.70 0.51
C ILE A 65 8.95 -5.02 -0.46
N PHE A 66 8.54 -3.96 -1.15
CA PHE A 66 9.45 -3.21 -2.02
C PHE A 66 10.62 -2.60 -1.27
N TYR A 67 10.42 -2.06 -0.07
CA TYR A 67 11.54 -1.56 0.74
C TYR A 67 12.52 -2.67 1.14
N LEU A 68 12.00 -3.82 1.54
CA LEU A 68 12.84 -4.98 1.89
C LEU A 68 13.68 -5.43 0.70
N LEU A 69 13.11 -5.48 -0.51
CA LEU A 69 13.84 -5.83 -1.73
C LEU A 69 14.97 -4.85 -2.03
N ILE A 70 14.71 -3.54 -1.93
CA ILE A 70 15.73 -2.50 -2.11
C ILE A 70 16.87 -2.69 -1.10
N GLN A 71 16.53 -2.96 0.17
CA GLN A 71 17.53 -3.11 1.23
C GLN A 71 18.39 -4.36 1.05
N VAL A 72 17.79 -5.49 0.65
CA VAL A 72 18.53 -6.72 0.34
C VAL A 72 19.52 -6.47 -0.79
N GLU A 73 19.09 -5.81 -1.87
CA GLU A 73 19.97 -5.49 -2.99
C GLU A 73 21.14 -4.58 -2.58
N GLU A 74 20.86 -3.50 -1.83
CA GLU A 74 21.90 -2.60 -1.32
C GLU A 74 22.92 -3.34 -0.45
N ASN A 75 22.48 -4.27 0.41
CA ASN A 75 23.35 -5.08 1.26
C ASN A 75 24.20 -6.07 0.45
N THR A 76 23.63 -6.76 -0.53
CA THR A 76 24.37 -7.69 -1.39
C THR A 76 25.43 -6.94 -2.20
N ARG A 77 25.10 -5.75 -2.73
CA ARG A 77 26.07 -4.92 -3.48
C ARG A 77 27.22 -4.45 -2.60
N ASN A 78 26.92 -3.89 -1.43
CA ASN A 78 27.95 -3.42 -0.50
C ASN A 78 28.91 -4.54 -0.09
N THR A 79 28.40 -5.78 0.03
CA THR A 79 29.21 -6.96 0.32
C THR A 79 30.10 -7.31 -0.88
N ALA A 80 29.56 -7.32 -2.10
CA ALA A 80 30.32 -7.59 -3.32
C ALA A 80 31.45 -6.57 -3.52
N GLU A 81 31.15 -5.27 -3.42
CA GLU A 81 32.14 -4.18 -3.55
C GLU A 81 33.27 -4.31 -2.52
N ARG A 82 32.96 -4.64 -1.26
CA ARG A 82 33.97 -4.85 -0.22
C ARG A 82 34.87 -6.06 -0.46
N ILE A 83 34.38 -7.10 -1.13
CA ILE A 83 35.16 -8.30 -1.42
C ILE A 83 36.05 -8.10 -2.66
N THR A 84 35.58 -7.37 -3.68
CA THR A 84 36.38 -7.08 -4.89
C THR A 84 37.50 -6.06 -4.71
N ILE A 85 37.47 -5.25 -3.65
CA ILE A 85 38.52 -4.26 -3.34
C ILE A 85 39.65 -4.88 -2.47
N LYS A 86 39.50 -6.13 -2.02
CA LYS A 86 40.58 -6.93 -1.42
C LYS A 86 41.34 -7.72 -2.47
#